data_AF-A0A1I0K1V3-F1
#
_entry.id   AF-A0A1I0K1V3-F1
#
_cell.length_a   1.000
_cell.length_b   1.000
_cell.length_c   1.000
_cell.angle_alpha   90.00
_cell.angle_beta   90.00
_cell.angle_gamma   90.00
#
_symmetry.space_group_name_H-M   'P 1'
#
loop_
_entity.id
_entity.type
_entity.pdbx_description
1 polymer ?
#
loop_
_entity_poly.entity_id
_entity_poly.type
_entity_poly.pdbx_seq_one_letter_code
_entity_poly.pdbx_strand_id
1 'polypeptide(L)'
;MSSICDKDKVYLQIWEMLMRLGAKTGCHQRADRSFFCGGYQLPLCARCTGLLLGYIVVLTIYRWYFMDTTLSILFCIPMLIDGGTQYFKLRESSQCLRFITGFFGGLSVMSLQIKIVMLILKLGRFIL
;
A
#
# COMPACT_ATOMS: atom_id res chain seq x y z
N MET A 1 30.52 -16.51 -18.67
CA MET A 1 29.21 -16.68 -19.34
C MET A 1 28.21 -17.47 -18.48
N SER A 2 28.62 -18.58 -17.84
CA SER A 2 27.77 -19.39 -16.96
C SER A 2 27.29 -18.68 -15.69
N SER A 3 28.15 -17.90 -15.03
CA SER A 3 27.82 -17.21 -13.77
C SER A 3 26.80 -16.07 -13.89
N ILE A 4 26.63 -15.49 -15.09
CA ILE A 4 25.64 -14.44 -15.36
C ILE A 4 24.24 -15.06 -15.52
N CYS A 5 24.13 -16.16 -16.27
CA CYS A 5 22.88 -16.90 -16.45
C CYS A 5 22.30 -17.44 -15.13
N ASP A 6 23.16 -17.86 -14.20
CA ASP A 6 22.70 -18.34 -12.89
C ASP A 6 22.19 -17.21 -11.98
N LYS A 7 22.78 -16.01 -12.05
CA LYS A 7 22.27 -14.85 -11.32
C LYS A 7 20.89 -14.45 -11.81
N ASP A 8 20.67 -14.43 -13.12
CA ASP A 8 19.38 -14.07 -13.71
C ASP A 8 18.27 -15.04 -13.28
N LYS A 9 18.56 -16.34 -13.16
CA LYS A 9 17.61 -17.33 -12.62
C LYS A 9 17.21 -17.05 -11.18
N VAL A 10 18.16 -16.67 -10.32
CA VAL A 10 17.88 -16.34 -8.92
C VAL A 10 17.00 -15.10 -8.83
N TYR A 11 17.28 -14.06 -9.61
CA TYR A 11 16.44 -12.85 -9.64
C TYR A 11 15.01 -13.15 -10.10
N LEU A 12 14.84 -14.00 -11.12
CA LEU A 12 13.53 -14.43 -11.59
C LEU A 12 12.75 -15.18 -10.51
N GLN A 13 13.40 -16.11 -9.80
CA GLN A 13 12.76 -16.85 -8.69
C GLN A 13 12.32 -15.93 -7.55
N ILE A 14 13.18 -14.98 -7.15
CA ILE A 14 12.85 -13.98 -6.14
C ILE A 14 11.67 -13.12 -6.62
N TRP A 15 11.72 -12.66 -7.87
CA TRP A 15 10.66 -11.85 -8.46
C TRP A 15 9.32 -12.59 -8.47
N GLU A 16 9.28 -13.84 -8.94
CA GLU A 16 8.07 -14.67 -8.93
C GLU A 16 7.52 -14.87 -7.51
N MET A 17 8.40 -15.12 -6.54
CA MET A 17 8.00 -15.23 -5.13
C MET A 17 7.36 -13.93 -4.65
N LEU A 18 7.98 -12.78 -4.91
CA LEU A 18 7.44 -11.47 -4.54
C LEU A 18 6.10 -11.19 -5.24
N MET A 19 5.96 -11.53 -6.51
CA MET A 19 4.70 -11.41 -7.25
C MET A 19 3.61 -12.29 -6.60
N ARG A 20 3.91 -13.55 -6.25
CA ARG A 20 2.93 -14.41 -5.55
C ARG A 20 2.53 -13.83 -4.20
N LEU A 21 3.45 -13.21 -3.47
CA LEU A 21 3.15 -12.54 -2.20
C LEU A 21 2.25 -11.32 -2.41
N GLY A 22 2.56 -10.47 -3.40
CA GLY A 22 1.74 -9.30 -3.74
C GLY A 22 0.31 -9.67 -4.18
N ALA A 23 0.14 -10.79 -4.90
CA ALA A 23 -1.19 -11.28 -5.30
C ALA A 23 -2.04 -11.66 -4.08
N LYS A 24 -1.44 -12.27 -3.04
CA LYS A 24 -2.13 -12.66 -1.80
C LYS A 24 -2.67 -11.48 -1.02
N THR A 25 -2.16 -10.26 -1.24
CA THR A 25 -2.73 -9.05 -0.61
C THR A 25 -4.00 -8.55 -1.31
N GLY A 26 -4.51 -9.26 -2.32
CA GLY A 26 -5.64 -8.84 -3.14
C GLY A 26 -5.28 -7.84 -4.24
N CYS A 27 -3.99 -7.61 -4.50
CA CYS A 27 -3.56 -6.74 -5.59
C CYS A 27 -3.78 -7.43 -6.94
N HIS A 28 -4.38 -6.72 -7.90
CA HIS A 28 -4.63 -7.24 -9.25
C HIS A 28 -3.37 -7.26 -10.14
N GLN A 29 -2.25 -6.69 -9.69
CA GLN A 29 -0.93 -6.70 -10.37
C GLN A 29 -0.95 -6.39 -11.87
N ARG A 30 -1.81 -5.48 -12.30
CA ARG A 30 -1.91 -5.13 -13.73
C ARG A 30 -0.69 -4.33 -14.14
N ALA A 31 -0.05 -4.73 -15.24
CA ALA A 31 1.13 -4.08 -15.79
C ALA A 31 0.91 -2.58 -16.07
N ASP A 32 -0.22 -2.20 -16.68
CA ASP A 32 -0.57 -0.80 -17.00
C ASP A 32 -0.80 0.09 -15.76
N ARG A 33 -0.85 -0.50 -14.56
CA ARG A 33 -1.04 0.19 -13.29
C ARG A 33 0.07 -0.08 -12.29
N SER A 34 1.18 -0.68 -12.72
CA SER A 34 2.33 -0.98 -11.86
C SER A 34 3.57 -0.17 -12.24
N PHE A 35 4.50 0.00 -11.30
CA PHE A 35 5.82 0.52 -11.62
C PHE A 35 6.73 -0.61 -12.10
N PHE A 36 7.80 -0.23 -12.80
CA PHE A 36 8.82 -1.14 -13.29
C PHE A 36 10.19 -0.68 -12.80
N CYS A 37 11.03 -1.62 -12.39
CA CYS A 37 12.40 -1.39 -11.95
C CYS A 37 13.30 -2.46 -12.58
N GLY A 38 14.36 -2.04 -13.28
CA GLY A 38 15.28 -2.98 -13.94
C GLY A 38 14.62 -3.89 -14.97
N GLY A 39 13.54 -3.45 -15.62
CA GLY A 39 12.76 -4.26 -16.58
C GLY A 39 11.70 -5.18 -15.93
N TYR A 40 11.68 -5.28 -14.60
CA TYR A 40 10.72 -6.10 -13.86
C TYR A 40 9.57 -5.26 -13.29
N GLN A 41 8.35 -5.79 -13.36
CA GLN A 41 7.20 -5.18 -12.69
C GLN A 41 7.37 -5.29 -11.17
N LEU A 42 7.00 -4.25 -10.42
CA LEU A 42 6.90 -4.37 -8.96
C LEU A 42 5.78 -5.37 -8.56
N PRO A 43 5.91 -6.04 -7.40
CA PRO A 43 4.93 -7.00 -6.92
C PRO A 43 3.57 -6.40 -6.56
N LEU A 44 3.45 -5.07 -6.53
CA LEU A 44 2.21 -4.36 -6.25
C LEU A 44 1.97 -3.30 -7.31
N CYS A 45 0.70 -3.01 -7.59
CA CYS A 45 0.32 -1.86 -8.41
C CYS A 45 0.69 -0.56 -7.68
N ALA A 46 0.81 0.55 -8.43
CA ALA A 46 1.25 1.83 -7.89
C ALA A 46 0.47 2.28 -6.64
N ARG A 47 -0.86 2.04 -6.63
CA ARG A 47 -1.73 2.35 -5.48
C ARG A 47 -1.42 1.48 -4.26
N CYS A 48 -1.34 0.16 -4.44
CA CYS A 48 -1.02 -0.77 -3.36
C CYS A 48 0.40 -0.55 -2.81
N THR A 49 1.35 -0.17 -3.66
CA THR A 49 2.70 0.23 -3.25
C THR A 49 2.67 1.46 -2.35
N GLY A 50 1.89 2.49 -2.72
CA GLY A 50 1.67 3.65 -1.86
C GLY A 50 1.03 3.28 -0.52
N LEU A 51 -0.04 2.49 -0.55
CA LEU A 51 -0.76 2.03 0.64
C LEU A 51 0.18 1.30 1.62
N LEU A 52 0.95 0.33 1.12
CA LEU A 52 1.92 -0.42 1.90
C LEU A 52 2.98 0.50 2.53
N LEU A 53 3.51 1.45 1.75
CA LEU A 53 4.48 2.41 2.27
C LEU A 53 3.88 3.28 3.39
N GLY A 54 2.64 3.74 3.22
CA GLY A 54 1.91 4.49 4.26
C GLY A 54 1.74 3.66 5.54
N TYR A 55 1.43 2.37 5.42
CA TYR A 55 1.33 1.48 6.59
C TYR A 55 2.65 1.36 7.34
N ILE A 56 3.75 1.16 6.61
CA ILE A 56 5.11 1.08 7.19
C ILE A 56 5.46 2.38 7.90
N VAL A 57 5.19 3.54 7.27
CA VAL A 57 5.46 4.86 7.87
C VAL A 57 4.69 5.02 9.18
N VAL A 58 3.39 4.74 9.20
CA VAL A 58 2.61 4.87 10.45
C VAL A 58 3.15 3.92 11.51
N LEU A 59 3.34 2.64 11.21
CA LEU A 59 3.85 1.66 12.18
C LEU A 59 5.19 2.07 12.80
N THR A 60 6.08 2.65 12.00
CA THR A 60 7.40 3.08 12.48
C THR A 60 7.30 4.33 13.34
N ILE A 61 6.51 5.33 12.96
CA ILE A 61 6.48 6.62 13.68
C ILE A 61 5.44 6.68 14.80
N TYR A 62 4.50 5.73 14.88
CA TYR A 62 3.34 5.79 15.77
C TYR A 62 3.69 6.02 17.24
N ARG A 63 4.84 5.51 17.68
CA ARG A 63 5.31 5.70 19.06
C ARG A 63 5.59 7.16 19.40
N TRP A 64 6.01 7.95 18.43
CA TRP A 64 6.43 9.34 18.61
C TRP A 64 5.41 10.34 18.08
N TYR A 65 4.66 9.98 17.04
CA TYR A 65 3.68 10.83 16.40
C TYR A 65 2.32 10.16 16.31
N PHE A 66 1.34 10.77 16.96
CA PHE A 66 -0.06 10.38 16.88
C PHE A 66 -0.79 11.29 15.89
N MET A 67 -1.14 10.73 14.73
CA MET A 67 -1.96 11.46 13.76
C MET A 67 -3.36 11.66 14.31
N ASP A 68 -3.92 12.88 14.23
CA ASP A 68 -5.28 13.16 14.71
C ASP A 68 -6.35 12.37 13.92
N THR A 69 -7.50 12.09 14.53
CA THR A 69 -8.57 11.29 13.88
C THR A 69 -9.17 12.05 12.71
N THR A 70 -9.36 13.36 12.85
CA THR A 70 -9.85 14.23 11.76
C THR A 70 -8.88 14.21 10.60
N LEU A 71 -7.58 14.40 10.88
CA LEU A 71 -6.54 14.35 9.85
C LEU A 71 -6.48 12.99 9.15
N SER A 72 -6.64 11.91 9.92
CA SER A 72 -6.73 10.55 9.36
C SER A 72 -7.91 10.45 8.39
N ILE A 73 -9.11 10.88 8.77
CA ILE A 73 -10.29 10.83 7.89
C ILE A 73 -10.06 11.69 6.63
N LEU A 74 -9.49 12.88 6.76
CA LEU A 74 -9.21 13.76 5.62
C LEU A 74 -8.25 13.12 4.61
N PHE A 75 -7.22 12.40 5.07
CA PHE A 75 -6.26 11.72 4.20
C PHE A 75 -6.83 10.49 3.46
N CYS A 76 -8.00 9.99 3.87
CA CYS A 76 -8.72 8.96 3.10
C CYS A 76 -9.36 9.53 1.82
N ILE A 77 -9.77 10.79 1.85
CA ILE A 77 -10.57 11.42 0.79
C ILE A 77 -9.86 11.39 -0.58
N PRO A 78 -8.58 11.77 -0.71
CA PRO A 78 -7.89 11.74 -2.00
C PRO A 78 -7.87 10.35 -2.65
N MET A 79 -7.68 9.29 -1.85
CA MET A 79 -7.68 7.91 -2.35
C MET A 79 -9.08 7.47 -2.78
N LEU A 80 -10.12 7.83 -2.04
CA LEU A 80 -11.50 7.52 -2.39
C LEU A 80 -11.92 8.23 -3.68
N ILE A 81 -11.56 9.50 -3.86
CA ILE A 81 -11.84 10.25 -5.08
C ILE A 81 -11.09 9.66 -6.28
N ASP A 82 -9.78 9.43 -6.15
CA ASP A 82 -8.96 8.85 -7.22
C ASP A 82 -9.41 7.43 -7.59
N GLY A 83 -9.65 6.58 -6.59
CA GLY A 83 -10.15 5.22 -6.79
C GLY A 83 -11.56 5.19 -7.38
N GLY A 84 -12.46 6.02 -6.86
CA GLY A 84 -13.85 6.10 -7.30
C GLY A 84 -13.98 6.64 -8.72
N THR A 85 -13.34 7.77 -9.04
CA THR A 85 -13.36 8.33 -10.40
C THR A 85 -12.80 7.36 -11.44
N GLN A 86 -11.78 6.60 -11.08
CA GLN A 86 -11.23 5.56 -11.94
C GLN A 86 -12.14 4.34 -12.07
N TYR A 87 -12.83 3.93 -10.99
CA TYR A 87 -13.81 2.85 -11.02
C TYR A 87 -14.99 3.17 -11.95
N PHE A 88 -15.49 4.42 -11.89
CA PHE A 88 -16.55 4.92 -12.77
C PHE A 88 -16.07 5.26 -14.19
N LYS A 89 -14.80 4.98 -14.53
CA LYS A 89 -14.18 5.26 -15.84
C LYS A 89 -14.28 6.73 -16.27
N LEU A 90 -14.40 7.66 -15.31
CA LEU A 90 -14.49 9.09 -15.59
C LEU A 90 -13.13 9.67 -16.01
N ARG A 91 -12.05 9.03 -15.56
CA ARG A 91 -10.67 9.45 -15.83
C ARG A 91 -9.71 8.28 -15.63
N GLU A 92 -8.65 8.24 -16.42
CA GLU A 92 -7.47 7.42 -16.11
C GLU A 92 -6.49 8.18 -15.21
N SER A 93 -6.14 7.54 -14.08
CA SER A 93 -5.19 8.10 -13.12
C SER A 93 -3.75 7.80 -13.54
N SER A 94 -2.83 8.73 -13.29
CA SER A 94 -1.41 8.50 -13.57
C SER A 94 -0.78 7.62 -12.48
N GLN A 95 0.32 6.94 -12.81
CA GLN A 95 1.02 6.07 -11.86
C GLN A 95 1.46 6.82 -10.60
N CYS A 96 1.99 8.03 -10.76
CA CYS A 96 2.38 8.88 -9.65
C CYS A 96 1.19 9.32 -8.80
N LEU A 97 0.06 9.67 -9.42
CA LEU A 97 -1.15 10.06 -8.68
C LEU A 97 -1.69 8.86 -7.87
N ARG A 98 -1.81 7.68 -8.50
CA ARG A 98 -2.21 6.42 -7.83
C ARG A 98 -1.34 6.12 -6.61
N PHE A 99 -0.03 6.34 -6.73
CA PHE A 99 0.90 6.15 -5.62
C PHE A 99 0.70 7.18 -4.51
N ILE A 100 0.61 8.47 -4.83
CA ILE A 100 0.46 9.54 -3.84
C ILE A 100 -0.85 9.39 -3.07
N THR A 101 -1.97 9.18 -3.78
CA THR A 101 -3.27 8.98 -3.14
C THR A 101 -3.29 7.68 -2.33
N GLY A 102 -2.69 6.61 -2.85
CA GLY A 102 -2.49 5.35 -2.12
C GLY A 102 -1.68 5.54 -0.84
N PHE A 103 -0.61 6.34 -0.88
CA PHE A 103 0.23 6.64 0.29
C PHE A 103 -0.55 7.36 1.39
N PHE A 104 -1.27 8.43 1.06
CA PHE A 104 -2.13 9.12 2.02
C PHE A 104 -3.25 8.22 2.56
N GLY A 105 -3.86 7.41 1.69
CA GLY A 105 -4.84 6.41 2.11
C GLY A 105 -4.23 5.38 3.06
N GLY A 106 -2.98 4.96 2.83
CA GLY A 106 -2.22 4.08 3.72
C GLY A 106 -2.01 4.71 5.10
N LEU A 107 -1.50 5.95 5.14
CA LEU A 107 -1.31 6.70 6.39
C LEU A 107 -2.62 6.80 7.19
N SER A 108 -3.71 7.10 6.49
CA SER A 108 -5.05 7.22 7.07
C SER A 108 -5.54 5.90 7.68
N VAL A 109 -5.62 4.86 6.86
CA VAL A 109 -6.23 3.58 7.25
C VAL A 109 -5.45 2.95 8.40
N MET A 110 -4.11 2.96 8.36
CA MET A 110 -3.31 2.39 9.43
C MET A 110 -3.47 3.14 10.75
N SER A 111 -3.49 4.48 10.70
CA SER A 111 -3.69 5.31 11.89
C SER A 111 -5.05 5.05 12.53
N LEU A 112 -6.11 4.90 11.72
CA LEU A 112 -7.45 4.57 12.19
C LEU A 112 -7.52 3.15 12.77
N GLN A 113 -6.91 2.16 12.10
CA GLN A 113 -6.87 0.78 12.58
C GLN A 113 -6.23 0.68 13.97
N ILE A 114 -5.07 1.31 14.19
CA ILE A 114 -4.42 1.29 15.50
C ILE A 114 -5.31 1.93 16.57
N LYS A 115 -5.98 3.04 16.26
CA LYS A 115 -6.92 3.69 17.20
C LYS A 115 -8.10 2.80 17.55
N ILE A 116 -8.68 2.11 16.57
CA ILE A 116 -9.78 1.16 16.78
C ILE A 116 -9.31 0.02 17.68
N VAL A 117 -8.14 -0.58 17.42
CA VAL A 117 -7.57 -1.64 18.26
C VAL A 117 -7.36 -1.15 19.70
N MET A 118 -6.78 0.04 19.88
CA MET A 118 -6.59 0.61 21.22
C MET A 118 -7.91 0.90 21.94
N LEU A 119 -8.95 1.34 21.22
CA LEU A 119 -10.29 1.54 21.79
C LEU A 119 -10.88 0.22 22.29
N ILE A 120 -10.79 -0.84 21.48
CA ILE A 120 -11.27 -2.19 21.85
C ILE A 120 -10.53 -2.70 23.09
N LEU A 121 -9.20 -2.59 23.12
CA LEU A 121 -8.40 -3.02 24.28
C LEU A 121 -8.74 -2.24 25.56
N LYS A 122 -9.00 -0.93 25.45
CA LYS A 122 -9.44 -0.10 26.58
C LYS A 122 -10.81 -0.51 27.09
N LEU A 123 -11.76 -0.77 26.18
CA LEU A 123 -13.11 -1.21 26.53
C LEU A 123 -13.09 -2.60 27.18
N GLY A 124 -12.28 -3.53 26.66
CA GLY A 124 -12.11 -4.87 27.24
C GLY A 124 -11.58 -4.82 28.67
N ARG A 125 -10.61 -3.95 28.96
CA ARG A 125 -10.09 -3.72 30.32
C ARG A 125 -11.10 -3.08 31.27
N PHE A 126 -12.15 -2.41 30.76
CA PHE A 126 -13.19 -1.82 31.58
C PHE A 126 -14.31 -2.83 31.93
N ILE A 127 -14.48 -3.86 31.10
CA ILE A 127 -15.55 -4.87 31.24
C ILE A 127 -15.08 -6.09 32.07
N LEU A 128 -13.77 -6.36 32.11
CA LEU A 128 -13.10 -7.41 32.91
C LEU A 128 -12.50 -6.83 34.19
#